data_AF-A0A2I0KCK4-F1
#
_entry.id   AF-A0A2I0KCK4-F1
#
_cell.length_a   1.000
_cell.length_b   1.000
_cell.length_c   1.000
_cell.angle_alpha   90.00
_cell.angle_beta   90.00
_cell.angle_gamma   90.00
#
_symmetry.space_group_name_H-M   'P 1'
#
loop_
_entity.id
_entity.type
_entity.pdbx_description
1 polymer ?
#
loop_
_entity_poly.entity_id
_entity_poly.type
_entity_poly.pdbx_seq_one_letter_code
_entity_poly.pdbx_strand_id
1 'polypeptide(L)'
;MPFGLTNAPSTFMKLMNHVLRAFIGKFMVVYFDNILVYSKSLKDHIHHLRRVLQALRHEKLYANLKKCTFCMDRVVFLGFVVSSKGIQVDEEMVKAIKDWPTPKSVTEVRSFHGLASFYRRFVPDFSTLATPLTKVVKKDIGFKWGHLKG
;
A
#
# COMPACT_ATOMS: atom_id res chain seq x y z
N MET A 1 -12.30 -2.76 19.96
CA MET A 1 -10.89 -2.39 20.21
C MET A 1 -10.79 -0.87 20.14
N PRO A 2 -10.34 -0.18 21.20
CA PRO A 2 -10.27 1.28 21.20
C PRO A 2 -9.14 1.78 20.29
N PHE A 3 -9.34 2.93 19.66
CA PHE A 3 -8.32 3.62 18.87
C PHE A 3 -7.18 4.12 19.78
N GLY A 4 -5.95 4.13 19.27
CA GLY A 4 -4.78 4.66 19.98
C GLY A 4 -3.92 3.63 20.71
N LEU A 5 -4.33 2.36 20.76
CA LEU A 5 -3.47 1.28 21.27
C LEU A 5 -2.37 0.93 20.27
N THR A 6 -1.11 1.02 20.67
CA THR A 6 0.06 0.73 19.80
C THR A 6 0.00 -0.64 19.13
N ASN A 7 -0.54 -1.65 19.82
CA ASN A 7 -0.63 -3.03 19.31
C ASN A 7 -1.97 -3.36 18.64
N ALA A 8 -2.93 -2.44 18.61
CA ALA A 8 -4.24 -2.68 17.99
C ALA A 8 -4.14 -3.15 16.53
N PRO A 9 -3.35 -2.50 15.65
CA PRO A 9 -3.23 -2.92 14.26
C PRO A 9 -2.67 -4.34 14.11
N SER A 10 -1.62 -4.65 14.88
CA SER A 10 -0.97 -5.97 14.85
C SER A 10 -1.89 -7.09 15.33
N THR A 11 -2.67 -6.83 16.39
CA THR A 11 -3.66 -7.79 16.91
C THR A 11 -4.80 -8.00 15.91
N PHE A 12 -5.30 -6.91 15.32
CA PHE A 12 -6.35 -7.00 14.31
C PHE A 12 -5.87 -7.77 13.06
N MET A 13 -4.64 -7.52 12.61
CA MET A 13 -4.04 -8.25 11.50
C MET A 13 -3.90 -9.75 11.79
N LYS A 14 -3.52 -10.14 13.03
CA LYS A 14 -3.47 -11.55 13.44
C LYS A 14 -4.85 -12.21 13.36
N LEU A 15 -5.90 -11.53 13.84
CA LEU A 15 -7.27 -12.00 13.74
C LEU A 15 -7.69 -12.18 12.28
N MET A 16 -7.51 -11.15 11.44
CA MET A 16 -7.86 -11.19 10.02
C MET A 16 -7.13 -12.31 9.27
N ASN A 17 -5.84 -12.49 9.54
CA ASN A 17 -5.06 -13.58 8.98
C ASN A 17 -5.55 -14.96 9.43
N HIS A 18 -6.05 -15.09 10.66
CA HIS A 18 -6.62 -16.34 11.16
C HIS A 18 -7.97 -16.64 10.48
N VAL A 19 -8.90 -15.68 10.50
CA VAL A 19 -10.26 -15.82 9.96
C VAL A 19 -10.25 -16.09 8.46
N LEU A 20 -9.39 -15.40 7.72
CA LEU A 20 -9.38 -15.45 6.26
C LEU A 20 -8.24 -16.33 5.70
N ARG A 21 -7.51 -17.05 6.55
CA ARG A 21 -6.34 -17.87 6.19
C ARG A 21 -6.58 -18.77 4.99
N ALA A 22 -7.78 -19.34 4.89
CA ALA A 22 -8.16 -20.27 3.83
C ALA A 22 -8.17 -19.64 2.42
N PHE A 23 -8.28 -18.31 2.33
CA PHE A 23 -8.46 -17.55 1.09
C PHE A 23 -7.24 -16.71 0.69
N ILE A 24 -6.40 -16.34 1.68
CA ILE A 24 -5.20 -15.53 1.47
C ILE A 24 -4.28 -16.21 0.46
N GLY A 25 -3.85 -15.45 -0.55
CA GLY A 25 -2.95 -15.92 -1.62
C GLY A 25 -3.60 -16.79 -2.69
N LYS A 26 -4.89 -17.15 -2.54
CA LYS A 26 -5.64 -17.89 -3.57
C LYS A 26 -6.49 -16.98 -4.44
N PHE A 27 -7.31 -16.16 -3.80
CA PHE A 27 -8.21 -15.20 -4.46
C PHE A 27 -8.41 -13.93 -3.64
N MET A 28 -7.59 -13.74 -2.60
CA MET A 28 -7.73 -12.64 -1.67
C MET A 28 -6.38 -12.19 -1.11
N VAL A 29 -6.25 -10.89 -0.88
CA VAL A 29 -5.17 -10.27 -0.09
C VAL A 29 -5.81 -9.49 1.05
N VAL A 30 -5.20 -9.50 2.23
CA VAL A 30 -5.64 -8.72 3.39
C VAL A 30 -4.49 -7.90 3.95
N TYR A 31 -4.77 -6.66 4.33
CA TYR A 31 -3.82 -5.78 5.00
C TYR A 31 -4.56 -4.91 6.01
N PHE A 32 -4.32 -5.15 7.30
CA PHE A 32 -5.10 -4.60 8.40
C PHE A 32 -6.62 -4.77 8.17
N ASP A 33 -7.33 -3.67 7.97
CA ASP A 33 -8.78 -3.57 7.73
C ASP A 33 -9.17 -3.65 6.25
N ASN A 34 -8.20 -3.63 5.33
CA ASN A 34 -8.46 -3.65 3.89
C ASN A 34 -8.40 -5.08 3.35
N ILE A 35 -9.48 -5.51 2.70
CA ILE A 35 -9.61 -6.81 2.05
C ILE A 35 -9.77 -6.60 0.55
N LEU A 36 -8.88 -7.19 -0.24
CA LEU A 36 -8.98 -7.23 -1.70
C LEU A 36 -9.35 -8.65 -2.13
N VAL A 37 -10.44 -8.79 -2.88
CA VAL A 37 -10.88 -10.06 -3.48
C VAL A 37 -10.72 -9.96 -4.99
N TYR A 38 -10.08 -10.94 -5.61
CA TYR A 38 -9.85 -10.97 -7.06
C TYR A 38 -10.24 -12.34 -7.64
N SER A 39 -10.74 -12.32 -8.88
CA SER A 39 -11.22 -13.50 -9.59
C SER A 39 -11.03 -13.35 -11.09
N LYS A 40 -11.00 -14.46 -11.83
CA LYS A 40 -10.89 -14.47 -13.29
C LYS A 40 -12.23 -14.25 -14.01
N SER A 41 -13.34 -14.56 -13.34
CA SER A 41 -14.69 -14.41 -13.89
C SER A 41 -15.63 -13.79 -12.85
N LEU A 42 -16.70 -13.14 -13.31
CA LEU A 42 -17.73 -12.59 -12.42
C LEU A 42 -18.43 -13.68 -11.59
N LYS A 43 -18.65 -14.87 -12.19
CA LYS A 43 -19.25 -16.02 -11.51
C LYS A 43 -18.38 -16.47 -10.32
N ASP A 44 -17.08 -16.63 -10.54
CA ASP A 44 -16.15 -16.96 -9.46
C ASP A 44 -16.04 -15.82 -8.44
N HIS A 45 -16.12 -14.57 -8.89
CA HIS A 45 -16.10 -13.41 -8.01
C HIS A 45 -17.27 -13.40 -7.03
N ILE A 46 -18.49 -13.64 -7.51
CA ILE A 46 -19.67 -13.75 -6.65
C ILE A 46 -19.51 -14.90 -5.65
N HIS A 47 -18.98 -16.04 -6.10
CA HIS A 47 -18.72 -17.18 -5.22
C HIS A 47 -17.68 -16.85 -4.13
N HIS A 48 -16.55 -16.23 -4.51
CA HIS A 48 -15.51 -15.80 -3.59
C HIS A 48 -16.02 -14.76 -2.58
N LEU A 49 -16.74 -13.74 -3.04
CA LEU A 49 -17.35 -12.73 -2.18
C LEU A 49 -18.28 -13.37 -1.15
N ARG A 50 -19.14 -14.31 -1.57
CA ARG A 50 -20.04 -15.03 -0.67
C ARG A 50 -19.25 -15.75 0.43
N ARG A 51 -18.17 -16.44 0.09
CA ARG A 51 -17.31 -17.14 1.07
C ARG A 51 -16.64 -16.20 2.05
N VAL A 52 -16.09 -15.07 1.57
CA VAL A 52 -15.45 -14.06 2.42
C VAL A 52 -16.47 -13.44 3.37
N LEU A 53 -17.62 -12.97 2.85
CA LEU A 53 -18.68 -12.36 3.65
C LEU A 53 -19.24 -13.33 4.70
N GLN A 54 -19.35 -14.61 4.37
CA GLN A 54 -19.81 -15.64 5.30
C GLN A 54 -18.80 -15.90 6.43
N ALA A 55 -17.50 -15.92 6.13
CA ALA A 55 -16.44 -16.02 7.14
C ALA A 55 -16.43 -14.79 8.06
N LEU A 56 -16.54 -13.58 7.49
CA LEU A 56 -16.64 -12.35 8.28
C LEU A 56 -17.87 -12.36 9.19
N ARG A 57 -19.02 -12.80 8.67
CA ARG A 57 -20.27 -12.91 9.44
C ARG A 57 -20.15 -13.89 10.60
N HIS A 58 -19.48 -15.03 10.41
CA HIS A 58 -19.29 -16.03 11.46
C HIS A 58 -18.51 -15.45 12.65
N GLU A 59 -17.48 -14.67 12.34
CA GLU A 59 -16.59 -14.01 13.32
C GLU A 59 -17.10 -12.64 13.79
N LYS A 60 -18.34 -12.27 13.43
CA LYS A 60 -18.97 -10.98 13.76
C LYS A 60 -18.12 -9.77 13.35
N LEU A 61 -17.43 -9.88 12.21
CA LEU A 61 -16.70 -8.79 11.57
C LEU A 61 -17.60 -8.11 10.54
N TYR A 62 -17.63 -6.78 10.59
CA TYR A 62 -18.54 -5.98 9.75
C TYR A 62 -17.74 -5.12 8.77
N ALA A 63 -18.10 -5.21 7.49
CA ALA A 63 -17.57 -4.32 6.47
C ALA A 63 -18.35 -3.01 6.43
N ASN A 64 -17.65 -1.88 6.26
CA ASN A 64 -18.30 -0.59 6.06
C ASN A 64 -18.73 -0.45 4.59
N LEU A 65 -20.02 -0.67 4.32
CA LEU A 65 -20.57 -0.65 2.96
C LEU A 65 -20.26 0.63 2.18
N LYS A 66 -20.18 1.80 2.85
CA LYS A 66 -19.85 3.08 2.20
C LYS A 66 -18.43 3.13 1.64
N LYS A 67 -17.52 2.31 2.18
CA LYS A 67 -16.12 2.20 1.74
C LYS A 67 -15.89 0.97 0.85
N CYS A 68 -16.89 0.10 0.68
CA CYS A 68 -16.76 -1.08 -0.15
C CYS A 68 -17.06 -0.75 -1.61
N THR A 69 -16.20 -1.22 -2.50
CA THR A 69 -16.41 -1.25 -3.94
C THR A 69 -16.45 -2.70 -4.41
N PHE A 70 -17.35 -3.03 -5.34
CA PHE A 70 -17.59 -4.40 -5.78
C PHE A 70 -17.55 -4.48 -7.30
N CYS A 71 -17.11 -5.64 -7.82
CA CYS A 71 -17.16 -5.97 -9.25
C CYS A 71 -16.52 -4.91 -10.16
N MET A 72 -15.39 -4.35 -9.75
CA MET A 72 -14.65 -3.35 -10.53
C MET A 72 -13.51 -4.00 -11.32
N ASP A 73 -13.30 -3.57 -12.57
CA ASP A 73 -12.13 -3.97 -13.37
C ASP A 73 -10.82 -3.34 -12.88
N ARG A 74 -10.93 -2.22 -12.14
CA ARG A 74 -9.83 -1.50 -11.52
C ARG A 74 -10.22 -1.05 -10.12
N VAL A 75 -9.35 -1.27 -9.14
CA VAL A 75 -9.57 -0.86 -7.75
C VAL A 75 -8.29 -0.31 -7.15
N VAL A 76 -8.41 0.77 -6.37
CA VAL A 76 -7.30 1.31 -5.58
C VAL A 76 -7.20 0.51 -4.28
N PHE A 77 -6.04 -0.09 -4.03
CA PHE A 77 -5.73 -0.86 -2.83
C PHE A 77 -4.34 -0.48 -2.33
N LEU A 78 -4.26 0.06 -1.11
CA LEU A 78 -3.01 0.49 -0.46
C LEU A 78 -2.15 1.46 -1.29
N GLY A 79 -2.79 2.38 -2.04
CA GLY A 79 -2.09 3.33 -2.92
C GLY A 79 -1.63 2.74 -4.26
N PHE A 80 -2.07 1.52 -4.60
CA PHE A 80 -1.84 0.90 -5.90
C PHE A 80 -3.15 0.68 -6.64
N VAL A 81 -3.12 0.87 -7.95
CA VAL A 81 -4.23 0.49 -8.84
C VAL A 81 -4.04 -0.98 -9.22
N VAL A 82 -4.98 -1.83 -8.82
CA VAL A 82 -5.00 -3.25 -9.18
C VAL A 82 -6.00 -3.46 -10.31
N SER A 83 -5.55 -4.10 -11.38
CA SER A 83 -6.37 -4.39 -12.57
C SER A 83 -5.97 -5.71 -13.22
N SER A 84 -6.69 -6.13 -14.26
CA SER A 84 -6.33 -7.27 -15.11
C SER A 84 -4.95 -7.13 -15.78
N LYS A 85 -4.44 -5.90 -15.96
CA LYS A 85 -3.11 -5.62 -16.53
C LYS A 85 -1.98 -5.72 -15.50
N GLY A 86 -2.31 -5.98 -14.23
CA GLY A 86 -1.36 -6.02 -13.13
C GLY A 86 -1.51 -4.84 -12.17
N ILE A 87 -0.45 -4.59 -11.40
CA ILE A 87 -0.38 -3.57 -10.36
C ILE A 87 0.29 -2.33 -10.96
N GLN A 88 -0.35 -1.17 -10.80
CA GLN A 88 0.15 0.13 -11.23
C GLN A 88 0.20 1.08 -10.04
N VAL A 89 1.07 2.09 -10.11
CA VAL A 89 1.08 3.18 -9.12
C VAL A 89 -0.09 4.11 -9.42
N ASP A 90 -0.75 4.58 -8.38
CA ASP A 90 -1.79 5.60 -8.50
C ASP A 90 -1.22 6.91 -9.09
N GLU A 91 -1.92 7.51 -10.05
CA GLU A 91 -1.51 8.78 -10.66
C GLU A 91 -1.41 9.91 -9.64
N GLU A 92 -2.26 9.89 -8.60
CA GLU A 92 -2.19 10.87 -7.51
C GLU A 92 -0.88 10.76 -6.74
N MET A 93 -0.39 9.54 -6.52
CA MET A 93 0.88 9.30 -5.84
C MET A 93 2.06 9.70 -6.72
N VAL A 94 1.99 9.43 -8.02
CA VAL A 94 2.99 9.91 -8.99
C VAL A 94 3.03 11.44 -9.01
N LYS A 95 1.86 12.09 -8.99
CA LYS A 95 1.75 13.55 -8.94
C LYS A 95 2.35 14.11 -7.65
N ALA A 96 2.05 13.52 -6.50
CA ALA A 96 2.61 13.94 -5.21
C ALA A 96 4.14 13.85 -5.17
N ILE A 97 4.75 12.86 -5.84
CA ILE A 97 6.21 12.75 -5.96
C ILE A 97 6.77 13.80 -6.94
N LYS A 98 6.10 14.02 -8.07
CA LYS A 98 6.53 15.02 -9.08
C LYS A 98 6.46 16.45 -8.55
N ASP A 99 5.39 16.76 -7.83
CA ASP A 99 5.12 18.08 -7.28
C ASP A 99 5.81 18.28 -5.91
N TRP A 100 6.59 17.30 -5.45
CA TRP A 100 7.26 17.37 -4.16
C TRP A 100 8.26 18.53 -4.13
N PRO A 101 8.18 19.44 -3.14
CA PRO A 101 9.06 20.60 -3.08
C PRO A 101 10.52 20.17 -2.88
N THR A 102 11.45 20.95 -3.43
CA THR A 102 12.88 20.70 -3.23
C THR A 102 13.21 20.70 -1.72
N PRO A 103 13.69 19.57 -1.16
CA PRO A 103 13.98 19.46 0.26
C PRO A 103 15.00 20.50 0.71
N LYS A 104 14.72 21.16 1.85
CA LYS A 104 15.60 22.18 2.45
C LYS A 104 16.30 21.69 3.71
N SER A 105 15.98 20.48 4.16
CA SER A 105 16.52 19.89 5.40
C SER A 105 16.75 18.39 5.27
N VAL A 106 17.64 17.82 6.09
CA VAL A 106 17.86 16.37 6.17
C VAL A 106 16.57 15.61 6.50
N THR A 107 15.72 16.20 7.33
CA THR A 107 14.41 15.62 7.70
C THR A 107 13.50 15.51 6.48
N GLU A 108 13.40 16.55 5.67
CA GLU A 108 12.61 16.52 4.43
C GLU A 108 13.17 15.52 3.41
N VAL A 109 14.50 15.40 3.30
CA VAL A 109 15.13 14.39 2.45
C VAL A 109 14.79 12.98 2.92
N ARG A 110 14.79 12.72 4.24
CA ARG A 110 14.38 11.43 4.80
C ARG A 110 12.91 11.14 4.50
N SER A 111 12.03 12.12 4.65
CA SER A 111 10.60 11.98 4.36
C SER A 111 10.37 11.65 2.87
N PHE A 112 11.01 12.40 1.97
CA PHE A 112 10.95 12.13 0.53
C PHE A 112 11.51 10.75 0.18
N HIS A 113 12.70 10.41 0.70
CA HIS A 113 13.32 9.12 0.46
C HIS A 113 12.45 7.96 0.96
N GLY A 114 11.79 8.11 2.12
CA GLY A 114 10.83 7.15 2.65
C GLY A 114 9.67 6.93 1.67
N LEU A 115 9.03 8.01 1.22
CA LEU A 115 7.93 7.95 0.25
C LEU A 115 8.39 7.32 -1.09
N ALA A 116 9.50 7.78 -1.65
CA ALA A 116 10.03 7.28 -2.92
C ALA A 116 10.42 5.80 -2.84
N SER A 117 10.95 5.35 -1.69
CA SER A 117 11.33 3.95 -1.47
C SER A 117 10.14 2.99 -1.48
N PHE A 118 8.95 3.46 -1.10
CA PHE A 118 7.71 2.66 -1.17
C PHE A 118 7.38 2.27 -2.62
N TYR A 119 7.72 3.13 -3.60
CA TYR A 119 7.47 2.92 -5.02
C TYR A 119 8.69 2.39 -5.80
N ARG A 120 9.78 2.02 -5.12
CA ARG A 120 11.05 1.59 -5.76
C ARG A 120 10.90 0.47 -6.80
N ARG A 121 9.88 -0.39 -6.67
CA ARG A 121 9.62 -1.49 -7.62
C ARG A 121 9.22 -1.01 -9.01
N PHE A 122 8.72 0.23 -9.12
CA PHE A 122 8.28 0.85 -10.37
C PHE A 122 9.32 1.78 -10.98
N VAL A 123 10.45 1.99 -10.29
CA VAL A 123 11.53 2.88 -10.74
C VAL A 123 12.76 2.02 -11.03
N PRO A 124 13.12 1.83 -12.31
CA PRO A 124 14.36 1.17 -12.69
C PRO A 124 15.56 1.84 -12.02
N ASP A 125 16.50 1.04 -11.52
CA ASP A 125 17.74 1.50 -10.90
C ASP A 125 17.56 2.49 -9.73
N PHE A 126 16.45 2.37 -9.00
CA PHE A 126 16.12 3.24 -7.85
C PHE A 126 17.29 3.42 -6.87
N SER A 127 18.02 2.35 -6.55
CA SER A 127 19.16 2.42 -5.63
C SER A 127 20.27 3.36 -6.13
N THR A 128 20.55 3.33 -7.43
CA THR A 128 21.53 4.21 -8.07
C THR A 128 21.05 5.66 -8.03
N LEU A 129 19.78 5.89 -8.38
CA LEU A 129 19.14 7.21 -8.34
C LEU A 129 19.04 7.79 -6.92
N ALA A 130 18.84 6.96 -5.90
CA ALA A 130 18.71 7.35 -4.50
C ALA A 130 20.06 7.48 -3.76
N THR A 131 21.17 7.09 -4.39
CA THR A 131 22.51 7.16 -3.80
C THR A 131 22.89 8.58 -3.34
N PRO A 132 22.65 9.66 -4.12
CA PRO A 132 22.90 11.03 -3.68
C PRO A 132 22.06 11.41 -2.46
N LEU A 133 20.79 11.01 -2.40
CA LEU A 133 19.91 11.27 -1.26
C LEU A 133 20.42 10.58 0.01
N THR A 134 20.90 9.35 -0.13
CA THR A 134 21.45 8.59 1.01
C THR A 134 22.73 9.25 1.55
N LYS A 135 23.56 9.85 0.67
CA LYS A 135 24.75 10.62 1.09
C LYS A 135 24.38 11.87 1.90
N VAL A 136 23.35 12.61 1.47
CA VAL A 136 22.86 13.83 2.16
C VAL A 136 22.27 13.51 3.54
N VAL A 137 21.79 12.28 3.76
CA VAL A 137 21.17 11.85 5.03
C VAL A 137 22.19 11.38 6.09
N LYS A 138 23.47 11.17 5.72
CA LYS A 138 24.52 10.74 6.65
C LYS A 138 24.86 11.82 7.67
N LYS A 139 25.04 11.42 8.94
CA LYS A 139 25.17 12.30 10.10
C LYS A 139 26.38 13.26 10.07
N ASP A 140 27.44 12.93 9.35
CA ASP A 140 28.72 13.67 9.41
C ASP A 140 28.91 14.71 8.29
N ILE A 141 27.93 14.90 7.42
CA ILE A 141 28.02 15.83 6.28
C ILE A 141 26.92 16.88 6.49
N GLY A 142 27.30 18.11 6.85
CA GLY A 142 26.34 19.22 6.93
C GLY A 142 25.46 19.28 5.68
N PHE A 143 24.16 19.57 5.85
CA PHE A 143 23.20 19.53 4.74
C PHE A 143 23.63 20.44 3.60
N LYS A 144 23.93 19.84 2.44
CA LYS A 144 24.24 20.56 1.21
C LYS A 144 23.39 19.97 0.10
N TRP A 145 22.41 20.75 -0.36
CA TRP A 145 21.61 20.40 -1.53
C TRP A 145 22.36 20.87 -2.78
N GLY A 146 22.91 19.92 -3.54
CA GLY A 146 23.64 20.20 -4.78
C GLY A 146 22.79 19.95 -6.02
N HIS A 147 23.19 20.53 -7.15
CA HIS A 147 22.62 20.17 -8.46
C HIS A 147 23.26 18.86 -8.96
N LEU A 148 22.44 17.93 -9.44
CA LEU A 148 22.92 16.80 -10.24
C LEU A 148 23.54 17.37 -11.53
N LYS A 149 24.87 17.28 -11.68
CA LYS A 149 25.50 17.42 -12.99
C LYS A 149 25.15 16.15 -13.77
N GLY A 150 24.25 16.30 -14.73
CA GLY A 150 23.96 15.27 -15.74
C GLY A 150 25.15 15.05 -16.65
#